data_AF-A0A8H3VI79-F1
#
_entry.id   AF-A0A8H3VI79-F1
#
_cell.length_a   1.000
_cell.length_b   1.000
_cell.length_c   1.000
_cell.angle_alpha   90.00
_cell.angle_beta   90.00
_cell.angle_gamma   90.00
#
_symmetry.space_group_name_H-M   'P 1'
#
loop_
_entity.id
_entity.type
_entity.pdbx_description
1 polymer ?
#
loop_
_entity_poly.entity_id
_entity_poly.type
_entity_poly.pdbx_seq_one_letter_code
_entity_poly.pdbx_strand_id
1 'polypeptide(L)'
;MPLPDISPFYHLFFLYIEPLSTIIGAYFAHCLPRTYLLLTHPNSAPSPDATLPVITTVTLSQLANLYFLFALNEALVLRATNDLRVWRTLLFGLLVADFGHLYSVKDLGHATYWRFWSWNAMGWGNVGFV
;
A
#
# COMPACT_ATOMS: atom_id res chain seq x y z
N MET A 1 36.83 4.96 -0.83
CA MET A 1 36.04 4.21 0.17
C MET A 1 35.06 3.34 -0.58
N PRO A 2 34.93 2.04 -0.27
CA PRO A 2 33.80 1.27 -0.76
C PRO A 2 32.51 1.93 -0.25
N LEU A 3 31.50 2.03 -1.11
CA LEU A 3 30.18 2.50 -0.71
C LEU A 3 29.62 1.51 0.34
N PRO A 4 28.94 1.99 1.40
CA PRO A 4 28.31 1.10 2.37
C PRO A 4 27.32 0.18 1.65
N ASP A 5 27.48 -1.12 1.85
CA ASP A 5 26.61 -2.12 1.23
C ASP A 5 25.24 -2.10 1.91
N ILE A 6 24.17 -2.16 1.11
CA ILE A 6 22.79 -2.14 1.62
C ILE A 6 22.51 -3.51 2.25
N SER A 7 21.95 -3.52 3.46
CA SER A 7 21.64 -4.79 4.16
C SER A 7 20.73 -5.68 3.30
N PRO A 8 21.00 -7.00 3.20
CA PRO A 8 20.14 -7.94 2.49
C PRO A 8 18.68 -7.93 2.96
N PHE A 9 18.44 -7.55 4.23
CA PHE A 9 17.11 -7.36 4.77
C PHE A 9 16.33 -6.26 4.02
N TYR A 10 16.97 -5.11 3.78
CA TYR A 10 16.36 -4.01 3.04
C TYR A 10 16.12 -4.36 1.58
N HIS A 11 17.00 -5.15 0.97
CA HIS A 11 16.75 -5.69 -0.37
C HIS A 11 15.53 -6.60 -0.39
N LEU A 12 15.43 -7.56 0.54
CA LEU A 12 14.28 -8.46 0.59
C LEU A 12 12.96 -7.69 0.76
N PHE A 13 12.94 -6.73 1.67
CA PHE A 13 11.75 -5.97 1.99
C PHE A 13 11.35 -5.03 0.84
N PHE A 14 12.19 -4.04 0.50
CA PHE A 14 11.86 -2.97 -0.43
C PHE A 14 11.88 -3.40 -1.90
N LEU A 15 12.58 -4.48 -2.26
CA LEU A 15 12.60 -4.94 -3.66
C LEU A 15 11.52 -5.97 -3.94
N TYR A 16 11.02 -6.70 -2.93
CA TYR A 16 10.12 -7.84 -3.15
C TYR A 16 8.85 -7.80 -2.31
N ILE A 17 8.97 -7.73 -0.98
CA ILE A 17 7.81 -7.85 -0.10
C ILE A 17 6.85 -6.67 -0.30
N GLU A 18 7.39 -5.45 -0.21
CA GLU A 18 6.58 -4.23 -0.31
C GLU A 18 6.00 -4.02 -1.71
N PRO A 19 6.77 -4.10 -2.82
CA PRO A 19 6.19 -3.98 -4.16
C PRO A 19 5.10 -5.01 -4.45
N LEU A 20 5.26 -6.26 -3.96
CA LEU A 20 4.27 -7.30 -4.15
C LEU A 20 2.99 -7.01 -3.34
N SER A 21 3.12 -6.59 -2.08
CA SER A 21 1.99 -6.17 -1.24
C SER A 21 1.22 -5.03 -1.91
N THR A 22 1.93 -4.03 -2.41
CA THR A 22 1.36 -2.86 -3.08
C THR A 22 0.65 -3.23 -4.40
N ILE A 23 1.21 -4.17 -5.19
CA ILE A 23 0.54 -4.70 -6.39
C ILE A 23 -0.75 -5.46 -6.02
N ILE A 24 -0.73 -6.25 -4.95
CA ILE A 24 -1.94 -6.95 -4.47
C ILE A 24 -3.00 -5.91 -4.07
N GLY A 25 -2.61 -4.86 -3.34
CA GLY A 25 -3.50 -3.73 -3.03
C GLY A 25 -4.10 -3.09 -4.27
N ALA A 26 -3.29 -2.82 -5.31
CA ALA A 26 -3.75 -2.29 -6.59
C ALA A 26 -4.76 -3.22 -7.28
N TYR A 27 -4.48 -4.52 -7.29
CA TYR A 27 -5.36 -5.52 -7.87
C TYR A 27 -6.72 -5.55 -7.18
N PHE A 28 -6.77 -5.57 -5.84
CA PHE A 28 -8.04 -5.53 -5.13
C PHE A 28 -8.80 -4.23 -5.38
N ALA A 29 -8.13 -3.08 -5.37
CA ALA A 29 -8.76 -1.79 -5.60
C ALA A 29 -9.40 -1.68 -6.99
N HIS A 30 -8.71 -2.15 -8.06
CA HIS A 30 -9.23 -2.04 -9.43
C HIS A 30 -10.12 -3.21 -9.85
N CYS A 31 -9.64 -4.45 -9.67
CA CYS A 31 -10.30 -5.64 -10.20
C CYS A 31 -11.40 -6.17 -9.28
N LEU A 32 -11.29 -5.93 -7.97
CA LEU A 32 -12.23 -6.43 -6.96
C LEU A 32 -12.75 -5.32 -6.02
N PRO A 33 -13.29 -4.20 -6.54
CA PRO A 33 -13.58 -3.00 -5.76
C PRO A 33 -14.58 -3.25 -4.62
N ARG A 34 -15.56 -4.15 -4.82
CA ARG A 34 -16.50 -4.53 -3.74
C ARG A 34 -15.79 -5.25 -2.61
N THR A 35 -14.93 -6.21 -2.93
CA THR A 35 -14.14 -6.95 -1.95
C THR A 35 -13.19 -6.01 -1.22
N TYR A 36 -12.55 -5.08 -1.93
CA TYR A 36 -11.70 -4.04 -1.33
C TYR A 36 -12.47 -3.21 -0.29
N LEU A 37 -13.64 -2.68 -0.65
CA LEU A 37 -14.48 -1.90 0.27
C LEU A 37 -14.96 -2.73 1.47
N LEU A 38 -15.39 -3.97 1.24
CA LEU A 38 -15.84 -4.87 2.29
C LEU A 38 -14.73 -5.20 3.29
N LEU A 39 -13.53 -5.51 2.79
CA LEU A 39 -12.38 -5.82 3.64
C LEU A 39 -11.85 -4.58 4.37
N THR A 40 -12.01 -3.39 3.77
CA THR A 40 -11.63 -2.12 4.40
C THR A 40 -12.55 -1.78 5.56
N HIS A 41 -13.87 -1.80 5.36
CA HIS A 41 -14.81 -1.54 6.43
C HIS A 41 -16.18 -2.19 6.16
N PRO A 42 -16.47 -3.36 6.77
CA PRO A 42 -17.69 -4.10 6.50
C PRO A 42 -18.97 -3.32 6.80
N ASN A 43 -18.97 -2.49 7.85
CA ASN A 43 -20.17 -1.80 8.32
C ASN A 43 -20.62 -0.66 7.39
N SER A 44 -19.73 -0.10 6.57
CA SER A 44 -20.06 0.94 5.59
C SER A 44 -19.92 0.46 4.15
N ALA A 45 -19.64 -0.82 3.94
CA ALA A 45 -19.50 -1.38 2.60
C ALA A 45 -20.88 -1.48 1.93
N PRO A 46 -20.97 -1.26 0.60
CA PRO A 46 -22.21 -1.44 -0.13
C PRO A 46 -22.71 -2.89 -0.05
N SER A 47 -24.03 -3.07 0.09
CA SER A 47 -24.69 -4.38 0.03
C SER A 47 -24.24 -5.17 -1.22
N PRO A 48 -24.10 -6.51 -1.16
CA PRO A 48 -23.65 -7.35 -2.27
C PRO A 48 -24.35 -7.07 -3.61
N ASP A 49 -25.64 -6.74 -3.57
CA ASP A 49 -26.47 -6.51 -4.77
C ASP A 49 -26.53 -5.03 -5.20
N ALA A 50 -26.00 -4.11 -4.39
CA ALA A 50 -26.06 -2.68 -4.68
C ALA A 50 -25.07 -2.29 -5.79
N THR A 51 -25.51 -1.57 -6.81
CA THR A 51 -24.61 -1.02 -7.84
C THR A 51 -23.65 -0.02 -7.21
N LEU A 52 -22.34 -0.18 -7.47
CA LEU A 52 -21.34 0.79 -7.01
C LEU A 52 -21.50 2.10 -7.79
N PRO A 53 -21.47 3.27 -7.13
CA PRO A 53 -21.42 4.55 -7.82
C PRO A 53 -20.22 4.61 -8.76
N VAL A 54 -20.40 5.19 -9.95
CA VAL A 54 -19.34 5.34 -10.95
C VAL A 54 -18.13 6.08 -10.36
N ILE A 55 -18.36 7.09 -9.52
CA ILE A 55 -17.26 7.83 -8.90
C ILE A 55 -16.44 6.93 -7.98
N THR A 56 -17.06 6.01 -7.23
CA THR A 56 -16.35 5.06 -6.36
C THR A 56 -15.43 4.16 -7.17
N THR A 57 -15.89 3.61 -8.30
CA THR A 57 -15.06 2.74 -9.14
C THR A 57 -13.93 3.50 -9.83
N VAL A 58 -14.17 4.75 -10.28
CA VAL A 58 -13.14 5.62 -10.82
C VAL A 58 -12.08 5.95 -9.76
N THR A 59 -12.48 6.36 -8.57
CA THR A 59 -11.54 6.70 -7.48
C THR A 59 -10.73 5.49 -7.03
N LEU A 60 -11.34 4.31 -6.91
CA LEU A 60 -10.60 3.08 -6.59
C LEU A 60 -9.62 2.68 -7.70
N SER A 61 -9.97 2.92 -8.97
CA SER A 61 -9.06 2.70 -10.09
C SER A 61 -7.89 3.69 -10.09
N GLN A 62 -8.13 4.95 -9.73
CA GLN A 62 -7.07 5.95 -9.55
C GLN A 62 -6.15 5.57 -8.38
N LEU A 63 -6.71 5.10 -7.27
CA LEU A 63 -5.95 4.58 -6.13
C LEU A 63 -5.09 3.37 -6.54
N ALA A 64 -5.67 2.41 -7.26
CA ALA A 64 -4.94 1.26 -7.79
C ALA A 64 -3.80 1.67 -8.71
N ASN A 65 -4.02 2.67 -9.56
CA ASN A 65 -2.98 3.21 -10.44
C ASN A 65 -1.83 3.86 -9.65
N LEU A 66 -2.13 4.56 -8.55
CA LEU A 66 -1.09 5.10 -7.66
C LEU A 66 -0.32 4.00 -6.92
N TYR A 67 -0.99 2.98 -6.40
CA TYR A 67 -0.31 1.82 -5.82
C TYR A 67 0.59 1.12 -6.84
N PHE A 68 0.09 0.90 -8.06
CA PHE A 68 0.90 0.32 -9.13
C PHE A 68 2.13 1.19 -9.46
N LEU A 69 1.96 2.52 -9.50
CA LEU A 69 3.07 3.46 -9.68
C LEU A 69 4.11 3.35 -8.55
N PHE A 70 3.70 3.22 -7.28
CA PHE A 70 4.63 3.06 -6.16
C PHE A 70 5.41 1.76 -6.28
N ALA A 71 4.72 0.63 -6.52
CA ALA A 71 5.37 -0.65 -6.74
C ALA A 71 6.38 -0.63 -7.89
N LEU A 72 6.08 0.06 -8.99
CA LEU A 72 7.03 0.25 -10.09
C LEU A 72 8.22 1.12 -9.71
N ASN A 73 8.02 2.21 -8.96
CA ASN A 73 9.12 3.07 -8.53
C ASN A 73 10.06 2.33 -7.59
N GLU A 74 9.54 1.65 -6.56
CA GLU A 74 10.34 0.80 -5.68
C GLU A 74 11.07 -0.28 -6.47
N ALA A 75 10.34 -1.01 -7.33
CA ALA A 75 10.92 -2.14 -8.01
C ALA A 75 11.98 -1.75 -9.02
N LEU A 76 11.78 -0.66 -9.78
CA LEU A 76 12.67 -0.26 -10.87
C LEU A 76 13.79 0.68 -10.40
N VAL A 77 13.48 1.72 -9.62
CA VAL A 77 14.47 2.73 -9.22
C VAL A 77 15.51 2.14 -8.28
N LEU A 78 15.09 1.37 -7.28
CA LEU A 78 16.00 0.75 -6.32
C LEU A 78 16.87 -0.35 -6.95
N ARG A 79 16.38 -1.01 -8.01
CA ARG A 79 17.19 -1.98 -8.78
C ARG A 79 18.12 -1.32 -9.81
N ALA A 80 17.81 -0.11 -10.25
CA ALA A 80 18.59 0.59 -11.26
C ALA A 80 19.91 1.17 -10.70
N THR A 81 20.04 1.33 -9.39
CA THR A 81 21.22 1.93 -8.77
C THR A 81 21.48 1.41 -7.35
N ASN A 82 22.76 1.38 -6.97
CA ASN A 82 23.21 1.15 -5.60
C ASN A 82 23.63 2.46 -4.89
N ASP A 83 23.31 3.62 -5.48
CA ASP A 83 23.58 4.91 -4.83
C ASP A 83 22.65 5.11 -3.63
N LEU A 84 23.26 5.10 -2.44
CA LEU A 84 22.56 5.31 -1.16
C LEU A 84 21.79 6.63 -1.09
N ARG A 85 22.22 7.68 -1.80
CA ARG A 85 21.49 8.96 -1.84
C ARG A 85 20.16 8.79 -2.55
N VAL A 86 20.15 8.06 -3.67
CA VAL A 86 18.91 7.77 -4.42
C VAL A 86 17.99 6.89 -3.57
N TRP A 87 18.52 5.81 -3.00
CA TRP A 87 17.76 4.93 -2.09
C TRP A 87 17.11 5.70 -0.95
N ARG A 88 17.90 6.48 -0.19
CA ARG A 88 17.39 7.26 0.94
C ARG A 88 16.34 8.28 0.53
N THR A 89 16.53 8.93 -0.62
CA THR A 89 15.59 9.96 -1.10
C THR A 89 14.26 9.33 -1.51
N LEU A 90 14.28 8.20 -2.21
CA LEU A 90 13.07 7.48 -2.59
C LEU A 90 12.34 6.94 -1.36
N LEU A 91 13.04 6.23 -0.48
CA LEU A 91 12.47 5.67 0.74
C LEU A 91 11.92 6.74 1.68
N PHE A 92 12.54 7.92 1.75
CA PHE A 92 11.98 9.05 2.49
C PHE A 92 10.65 9.53 1.89
N GLY A 93 10.56 9.61 0.55
CA GLY A 93 9.32 9.94 -0.13
C GLY A 93 8.21 8.93 0.14
N LEU A 94 8.54 7.63 0.11
CA LEU A 94 7.61 6.54 0.43
C LEU A 94 7.15 6.63 1.89
N LEU A 95 8.07 6.83 2.84
CA LEU A 95 7.72 7.01 4.25
C LEU A 95 6.74 8.18 4.49
N VAL A 96 6.87 9.28 3.73
CA VAL A 96 5.90 10.39 3.79
C VAL A 96 4.54 9.97 3.22
N ALA A 97 4.54 9.19 2.13
CA ALA A 97 3.31 8.63 1.57
C ALA A 97 2.64 7.66 2.55
N ASP A 98 3.41 6.86 3.29
CA ASP A 98 2.93 5.92 4.30
C ASP A 98 2.20 6.63 5.44
N PHE A 99 2.75 7.73 5.96
CA PHE A 99 2.03 8.57 6.93
C PHE A 99 0.71 9.12 6.36
N GLY A 100 0.71 9.50 5.07
CA GLY A 100 -0.52 9.92 4.38
C GLY A 100 -1.55 8.79 4.28
N HIS A 101 -1.09 7.58 3.96
CA HIS A 101 -1.93 6.38 3.87
C HIS A 101 -2.50 5.99 5.24
N LEU A 102 -1.67 5.95 6.28
CA LEU A 102 -2.14 5.72 7.66
C LEU A 102 -3.18 6.76 8.05
N TYR A 103 -2.93 8.05 7.80
CA TYR A 103 -3.91 9.09 8.08
C TYR A 103 -5.23 8.90 7.31
N SER A 104 -5.19 8.35 6.09
CA SER A 104 -6.38 8.11 5.27
C SER A 104 -7.39 7.14 5.93
N VAL A 105 -6.92 6.25 6.81
CA VAL A 105 -7.77 5.26 7.50
C VAL A 105 -8.19 5.71 8.91
N LYS A 106 -7.92 6.95 9.32
CA LYS A 106 -8.28 7.48 10.66
C LYS A 106 -9.76 7.32 11.02
N ASP A 107 -10.65 7.45 10.03
CA ASP A 107 -12.09 7.40 10.25
C ASP A 107 -12.60 5.97 10.49
N LEU A 108 -11.75 4.95 10.29
CA LEU A 108 -12.03 3.57 10.71
C LEU A 108 -11.88 3.37 12.23
N GLY A 109 -11.37 4.38 12.94
CA GLY A 109 -11.27 4.41 14.40
C GLY A 109 -9.97 3.79 14.96
N HIS A 110 -9.68 4.12 16.23
CA HIS A 110 -8.43 3.73 16.91
C HIS A 110 -8.16 2.22 16.95
N ALA A 111 -9.22 1.41 16.97
CA ALA A 111 -9.11 -0.05 16.95
C ALA A 111 -8.33 -0.56 15.72
N THR A 112 -8.49 0.12 14.57
CA THR A 112 -7.81 -0.21 13.31
C THR A 112 -6.28 -0.14 13.44
N TYR A 113 -5.75 0.75 14.29
CA TYR A 113 -4.30 0.89 14.46
C TYR A 113 -3.71 -0.07 15.50
N TRP A 114 -4.47 -0.39 16.56
CA TRP A 114 -3.90 -1.04 17.74
C TRP A 114 -4.30 -2.50 17.93
N ARG A 115 -5.42 -2.95 17.36
CA ARG A 115 -5.90 -4.33 17.51
C ARG A 115 -5.42 -5.22 16.37
N PHE A 116 -4.10 -5.32 16.22
CA PHE A 116 -3.48 -6.08 15.13
C PHE A 116 -3.88 -7.56 15.10
N TRP A 117 -4.21 -8.15 16.25
CA TRP A 117 -4.75 -9.52 16.35
C TRP A 117 -6.15 -9.71 15.73
N SER A 118 -6.81 -8.61 15.35
CA SER A 118 -8.10 -8.64 14.65
C SER A 118 -8.02 -8.18 13.20
N TRP A 119 -6.82 -7.91 12.69
CA TRP A 119 -6.64 -7.50 11.31
C TRP A 119 -6.91 -8.65 10.35
N ASN A 120 -7.74 -8.36 9.35
CA ASN A 120 -7.85 -9.17 8.14
C ASN A 120 -6.68 -8.83 7.19
N ALA A 121 -6.65 -9.45 6.01
CA ALA A 121 -5.62 -9.19 5.00
C ALA A 121 -5.50 -7.70 4.62
N MET A 122 -6.62 -6.97 4.57
CA MET A 122 -6.61 -5.54 4.26
C MET A 122 -6.14 -4.69 5.44
N GLY A 123 -6.38 -5.11 6.68
CA GLY A 123 -5.79 -4.48 7.88
C GLY A 123 -4.27 -4.59 7.89
N TRP A 124 -3.73 -5.78 7.60
CA TRP A 124 -2.28 -5.96 7.44
C TRP A 124 -1.72 -5.11 6.30
N GLY A 125 -2.41 -5.04 5.16
CA GLY A 125 -2.01 -4.18 4.04
C GLY A 125 -2.07 -2.68 4.37
N ASN A 126 -3.11 -2.22 5.06
CA ASN A 126 -3.32 -0.80 5.32
C ASN A 126 -2.51 -0.24 6.49
N VAL A 127 -2.06 -1.09 7.41
CA VAL A 127 -1.38 -0.64 8.65
C VAL A 127 -0.08 -1.40 8.95
N GLY A 128 0.02 -2.68 8.57
CA GLY A 128 1.19 -3.50 8.90
C GLY A 128 2.35 -3.38 7.91
N PHE A 129 2.05 -3.17 6.63
CA PHE A 129 3.03 -3.03 5.54
C PHE A 129 3.25 -1.59 5.09
N VAL A 130 2.59 -0.65 5.74
CA VAL A 130 2.69 0.81 5.54
C VAL A 130 3.46 1.40 6.71
#